data_AF-A0A653RWV2-F1
#
_entry.id   AF-A0A653RWV2-F1
#
_cell.length_a   1.000
_cell.length_b   1.000
_cell.length_c   1.000
_cell.angle_alpha   90.00
_cell.angle_beta   90.00
_cell.angle_gamma   90.00
#
_symmetry.space_group_name_H-M   'P 1'
#
loop_
_entity.id
_entity.type
_entity.pdbx_description
1 polymer ?
#
loop_
_entity_poly.entity_id
_entity_poly.type
_entity_poly.pdbx_seq_one_letter_code
_entity_poly.pdbx_strand_id
1 'polypeptide(L)'
;MLSLTIVVLVTAAAGFIVWANDKRHTKYGMAVPAAVAVGVGALSWIILVTAGFGYRPGLTWMPWVLPMVLGSAAAVAAVIFLGRTRAKRDLERLTAALKL
;
A
#
# COMPACT_ATOMS: atom_id res chain seq x y z
N MET A 1 15.84 -10.28 -12.03
CA MET A 1 15.29 -8.92 -12.24
C MET A 1 13.82 -8.94 -12.68
N LEU A 2 13.41 -9.79 -13.64
CA LEU A 2 12.00 -9.94 -14.05
C LEU A 2 11.01 -10.13 -12.88
N SER A 3 11.36 -10.96 -11.88
CA SER A 3 10.49 -11.23 -10.72
C SER A 3 10.16 -9.97 -9.90
N LEU A 4 11.13 -9.08 -9.65
CA LEU A 4 10.90 -7.83 -8.93
C LEU A 4 10.01 -6.89 -9.74
N THR A 5 10.24 -6.79 -11.06
CA THR A 5 9.42 -5.97 -11.94
C THR A 5 7.94 -6.37 -11.89
N ILE A 6 7.65 -7.67 -11.88
CA ILE A 6 6.27 -8.18 -11.77
C ILE A 6 5.66 -7.80 -10.42
N VAL A 7 6.39 -7.98 -9.31
CA VAL A 7 5.92 -7.60 -7.98
C VAL A 7 5.60 -6.12 -7.90
N VAL A 8 6.47 -5.26 -8.45
CA VAL A 8 6.26 -3.81 -8.51
C VAL A 8 5.01 -3.46 -9.33
N LEU A 9 4.84 -4.06 -10.51
CA LEU A 9 3.66 -3.80 -11.36
C LEU A 9 2.36 -4.24 -10.68
N VAL A 10 2.34 -5.44 -10.08
CA VAL A 10 1.16 -5.97 -9.38
C VAL A 10 0.81 -5.12 -8.16
N THR A 11 1.80 -4.74 -7.36
CA THR A 11 1.57 -3.91 -6.17
C THR A 11 1.18 -2.48 -6.53
N ALA A 12 1.74 -1.91 -7.59
CA ALA A 12 1.29 -0.63 -8.13
C ALA A 12 -0.18 -0.70 -8.58
N ALA A 13 -0.55 -1.72 -9.37
CA ALA A 13 -1.91 -1.94 -9.81
C ALA A 13 -2.89 -2.11 -8.63
N ALA A 14 -2.51 -2.90 -7.62
CA ALA A 14 -3.30 -3.06 -6.40
C ALA A 14 -3.48 -1.73 -5.65
N GLY A 15 -2.42 -0.93 -5.52
CA GLY A 15 -2.50 0.40 -4.92
C GLY A 15 -3.44 1.34 -5.66
N PHE A 16 -3.44 1.32 -6.99
CA PHE A 16 -4.39 2.08 -7.81
C PHE A 16 -5.83 1.58 -7.67
N ILE A 17 -6.05 0.26 -7.62
CA ILE A 17 -7.39 -0.32 -7.40
C ILE A 17 -7.93 0.10 -6.04
N VAL A 18 -7.11 0.04 -4.99
CA VAL A 18 -7.48 0.46 -3.64
C VAL A 18 -7.82 1.95 -3.61
N TRP A 19 -7.07 2.79 -4.31
CA TRP A 19 -7.41 4.21 -4.47
C TRP A 19 -8.75 4.41 -5.18
N ALA A 20 -8.94 3.75 -6.33
CA ALA A 20 -10.17 3.89 -7.12
C ALA A 20 -11.42 3.46 -6.33
N ASN A 21 -11.28 2.49 -5.43
CA ASN A 21 -12.38 1.96 -4.63
C ASN A 21 -12.74 2.81 -3.39
N ASP A 22 -11.83 3.63 -2.84
CA ASP A 22 -12.16 4.43 -1.65
C ASP A 22 -12.89 5.72 -2.02
N LYS A 23 -14.16 5.86 -1.64
CA LYS A 23 -14.99 7.08 -1.82
C LYS A 23 -14.35 8.39 -1.33
N ARG A 24 -13.31 8.35 -0.50
CA ARG A 24 -12.56 9.53 -0.01
C ARG A 24 -11.28 9.81 -0.79
N HIS A 25 -11.08 9.17 -1.95
CA HIS A 25 -9.89 9.30 -2.79
C HIS A 25 -9.59 10.72 -3.26
N THR A 26 -10.56 11.64 -3.31
CA THR A 26 -10.35 13.06 -3.60
C THR A 26 -9.65 13.79 -2.46
N LYS A 27 -9.71 13.26 -1.24
CA LYS A 27 -9.07 13.84 -0.07
C LYS A 27 -7.59 13.50 0.04
N TYR A 28 -7.03 12.55 -0.70
CA TYR A 28 -5.59 12.25 -0.66
C TYR A 28 -5.08 11.85 -2.06
N GLY A 29 -3.91 12.35 -2.46
CA GLY A 29 -3.42 12.20 -3.83
C GLY A 29 -3.32 10.74 -4.29
N MET A 30 -3.64 10.50 -5.56
CA MET A 30 -3.64 9.18 -6.22
C MET A 30 -2.33 8.40 -6.05
N ALA A 31 -1.22 9.11 -5.94
CA ALA A 31 0.10 8.52 -5.79
C ALA A 31 0.33 7.86 -4.42
N VAL A 32 -0.41 8.21 -3.36
CA VAL A 32 -0.09 7.77 -1.99
C VAL A 32 -0.29 6.26 -1.80
N PRO A 33 -1.45 5.66 -2.15
CA PRO A 33 -1.66 4.22 -1.95
C PRO A 33 -0.77 3.38 -2.86
N ALA A 34 -0.54 3.85 -4.09
CA ALA A 34 0.36 3.21 -5.05
C ALA A 34 1.82 3.22 -4.56
N ALA A 35 2.32 4.36 -4.09
CA ALA A 35 3.69 4.46 -3.57
C ALA A 35 3.90 3.60 -2.32
N VAL A 36 2.91 3.55 -1.42
CA VAL A 36 2.97 2.70 -0.22
C VAL A 36 2.96 1.21 -0.61
N ALA A 37 2.07 0.80 -1.51
CA ALA A 37 2.02 -0.59 -1.98
C ALA A 37 3.33 -1.02 -2.64
N VAL A 38 3.87 -0.19 -3.53
CA VAL A 38 5.13 -0.46 -4.23
C VAL A 38 6.29 -0.49 -3.25
N GLY A 39 6.37 0.47 -2.32
CA GLY A 39 7.43 0.52 -1.31
C GLY A 39 7.43 -0.72 -0.42
N VAL A 40 6.27 -1.10 0.11
CA VAL A 40 6.15 -2.29 0.98
C VAL A 40 6.37 -3.58 0.20
N GLY A 41 5.84 -3.67 -1.03
CA GLY A 41 6.06 -4.81 -1.92
C GLY A 41 7.53 -4.99 -2.28
N ALA A 42 8.23 -3.91 -2.64
CA ALA A 42 9.65 -3.95 -2.96
C ALA A 42 10.49 -4.33 -1.72
N LEU A 43 10.23 -3.72 -0.56
CA LEU A 43 10.96 -4.02 0.68
C LEU A 43 10.77 -5.46 1.12
N SER A 44 9.54 -5.97 1.11
CA SER A 44 9.26 -7.36 1.47
C SER A 44 9.89 -8.35 0.49
N TRP A 45 9.89 -8.06 -0.81
CA TRP A 45 10.61 -8.87 -1.79
C TRP A 45 12.11 -8.90 -1.51
N ILE A 46 12.72 -7.74 -1.25
CA ILE A 46 14.16 -7.64 -0.94
C ILE A 46 14.49 -8.50 0.28
N ILE A 47 13.72 -8.39 1.37
CA ILE A 47 13.92 -9.16 2.59
C ILE A 47 13.83 -10.68 2.32
N LEU A 48 12.85 -11.12 1.54
CA LEU A 48 12.65 -12.55 1.24
C LEU A 48 13.74 -13.12 0.34
N VAL A 49 14.23 -12.33 -0.62
CA VAL A 49 15.33 -12.74 -1.51
C VAL A 49 16.66 -12.76 -0.77
N THR A 50 16.95 -11.75 0.06
CA THR A 50 18.20 -11.72 0.85
C THR A 50 18.24 -12.80 1.92
N ALA A 51 17.09 -13.19 2.47
CA ALA A 51 16.97 -14.34 3.37
C ALA A 51 17.08 -15.72 2.67
N GLY A 52 17.25 -15.74 1.35
CA GLY A 52 17.47 -16.97 0.57
C GLY A 52 16.22 -17.81 0.31
N PHE A 53 15.02 -17.30 0.59
CA PHE A 53 13.76 -18.03 0.35
C PHE A 53 13.48 -18.26 -1.14
N GLY A 54 14.13 -17.50 -2.04
CA GLY A 54 14.02 -17.70 -3.48
C GLY A 54 14.68 -18.97 -4.01
N TYR A 55 15.59 -19.60 -3.26
CA TYR A 55 16.39 -20.73 -3.72
C TYR A 55 16.08 -22.04 -2.97
N ARG A 56 15.15 -22.01 -2.01
CA ARG A 56 14.78 -23.18 -1.20
C ARG A 56 13.62 -23.93 -1.87
N PRO A 57 13.79 -25.21 -2.25
CA PRO A 57 12.70 -26.03 -2.77
C PRO A 57 11.52 -26.04 -1.80
N GLY A 58 10.31 -25.79 -2.30
CA GLY A 58 9.08 -25.70 -1.49
C GLY A 58 8.75 -24.31 -0.92
N LEU A 59 9.70 -23.37 -0.85
CA LEU A 59 9.47 -21.98 -0.38
C LEU A 59 9.64 -20.92 -1.48
N THR A 60 9.92 -21.33 -2.72
CA THR A 60 10.15 -20.43 -3.87
C THR A 60 8.94 -19.54 -4.21
N TRP A 61 7.73 -19.91 -3.77
CA TRP A 61 6.51 -19.10 -3.95
C TRP A 61 6.43 -17.91 -2.98
N MET A 62 7.11 -17.96 -1.83
CA MET A 62 7.01 -16.94 -0.79
C MET A 62 7.44 -15.55 -1.26
N PRO A 63 8.61 -15.39 -1.93
CA PRO A 63 9.01 -14.09 -2.49
C PRO A 63 8.07 -13.55 -3.56
N TRP A 64 7.12 -14.33 -4.06
CA TRP A 64 6.15 -13.90 -5.07
C TRP A 64 4.84 -13.45 -4.44
N VAL A 65 4.24 -14.31 -3.61
CA VAL A 65 2.89 -14.09 -3.09
C VAL A 65 2.90 -13.13 -1.89
N LEU A 66 3.83 -13.31 -0.95
CA LEU A 66 3.88 -12.49 0.27
C LEU A 66 4.03 -11.00 -0.06
N PRO A 67 4.96 -10.57 -0.94
CA PRO A 67 5.08 -9.15 -1.26
C PRO A 67 3.84 -8.54 -1.90
N MET A 68 3.13 -9.29 -2.74
CA MET A 68 1.89 -8.84 -3.37
C MET A 68 0.78 -8.65 -2.33
N VAL A 69 0.64 -9.61 -1.40
CA VAL A 69 -0.34 -9.56 -0.32
C VAL A 69 -0.01 -8.42 0.66
N LEU A 70 1.25 -8.30 1.08
CA LEU A 70 1.72 -7.26 1.99
C LEU A 70 1.58 -5.86 1.38
N GLY A 71 1.96 -5.68 0.11
CA GLY A 71 1.79 -4.42 -0.60
C GLY A 71 0.32 -4.00 -0.72
N SER A 72 -0.57 -4.94 -1.04
CA SER A 72 -2.01 -4.70 -1.12
C SER A 72 -2.61 -4.33 0.25
N ALA A 73 -2.27 -5.09 1.29
CA ALA A 73 -2.71 -4.82 2.66
C ALA A 73 -2.20 -3.47 3.17
N ALA A 74 -0.96 -3.09 2.84
CA ALA A 74 -0.39 -1.80 3.20
C ALA A 74 -1.11 -0.63 2.51
N ALA A 75 -1.49 -0.76 1.23
CA ALA A 75 -2.30 0.26 0.56
C ALA A 75 -3.66 0.45 1.25
N VAL A 76 -4.34 -0.65 1.59
CA VAL A 76 -5.63 -0.59 2.32
C VAL A 76 -5.45 0.10 3.67
N ALA A 77 -4.43 -0.29 4.44
CA ALA A 77 -4.14 0.31 5.73
C ALA A 77 -3.83 1.81 5.63
N ALA A 78 -3.03 2.22 4.63
CA ALA A 78 -2.70 3.62 4.38
C ALA A 78 -3.96 4.46 4.07
N VAL A 79 -4.85 3.93 3.24
CA VAL A 79 -6.10 4.60 2.88
C VAL A 79 -7.04 4.74 4.09
N ILE A 80 -7.22 3.68 4.89
CA ILE A 80 -8.03 3.74 6.12
C ILE A 80 -7.44 4.77 7.10
N PHE A 81 -6.13 4.78 7.27
CA PHE A 81 -5.45 5.71 8.18
C PHE A 81 -5.57 7.16 7.71
N LEU A 82 -5.33 7.45 6.43
CA LEU A 82 -5.47 8.80 5.87
C LEU A 82 -6.93 9.28 5.89
N GLY A 83 -7.88 8.41 5.54
CA GLY A 83 -9.31 8.72 5.56
C GLY A 83 -9.82 9.08 6.96
N ARG A 84 -9.32 8.39 8.00
CA ARG A 84 -9.62 8.70 9.41
C ARG A 84 -8.96 9.99 9.88
N THR A 85 -7.68 10.19 9.57
CA THR A 85 -6.91 11.35 10.04
C THR A 85 -7.40 12.65 9.42
N ARG A 86 -7.71 12.65 8.10
CA ARG A 86 -8.24 13.85 7.43
C ARG A 86 -9.66 14.18 7.88
N ALA A 87 -10.51 13.18 8.12
CA ALA A 87 -11.85 13.42 8.67
C ALA A 87 -11.82 14.05 10.08
N LYS A 88 -10.88 13.63 10.94
CA LYS A 88 -10.70 14.27 12.26
C LYS A 88 -10.28 15.73 12.12
N ARG A 89 -9.29 16.03 11.27
CA ARG A 89 -8.83 17.41 11.04
C ARG A 89 -9.92 18.31 10.44
N ASP A 90 -10.74 17.79 9.53
CA ASP A 90 -11.86 18.54 8.96
C ASP A 90 -12.91 18.87 10.04
N LEU A 91 -13.24 17.91 10.91
CA LEU A 91 -14.16 18.12 12.03
C LEU A 91 -13.62 19.12 13.05
N GLU A 92 -12.33 19.06 13.38
CA GLU A 92 -11.67 20.02 14.27
C GLU A 92 -11.74 21.45 13.70
N ARG A 93 -11.48 21.61 12.40
CA ARG A 93 -11.60 22.92 11.72
C ARG A 93 -13.03 23.44 11.69
N LEU A 94 -14.01 22.58 11.41
CA LEU A 94 -15.43 22.96 11.42
C LEU A 94 -15.90 23.34 12.84
N THR A 95 -15.47 22.58 13.85
CA THR A 95 -15.81 22.86 15.26
C THR A 95 -15.19 24.18 15.73
N ALA A 96 -13.97 24.49 15.30
CA ALA A 96 -13.34 25.78 15.58
C ALA A 96 -14.08 26.94 14.88
N ALA A 97 -14.52 26.76 13.64
CA ALA A 97 -15.27 27.77 12.90
C ALA A 97 -16.69 28.01 13.46
N LEU A 98 -17.35 26.97 13.98
CA LEU A 98 -18.69 27.07 14.58
C LEU A 98 -18.71 27.60 16.02
N LYS A 99 -17.54 27.67 16.68
CA LYS A 99 -17.39 28.21 18.04
C LYS A 99 -17.15 29.73 18.07
N LEU A 100 -17.18 30.39 16.91
CA LEU A 100 -17.24 31.85 16.74
C LEU A 100 -18.71 32.29 16.60
#